data_AF-A0A960CKB2-F1
#
_entry.id   AF-A0A960CKB2-F1
#
_cell.length_a   1.000
_cell.length_b   1.000
_cell.length_c   1.000
_cell.angle_alpha   90.00
_cell.angle_beta   90.00
_cell.angle_gamma   90.00
#
_symmetry.space_group_name_H-M   'P 1'
#
loop_
_entity.id
_entity.type
_entity.pdbx_description
1 polymer ?
#
loop_
_entity_poly.entity_id
_entity_poly.type
_entity_poly.pdbx_seq_one_letter_code
_entity_poly.pdbx_strand_id
1 'polypeptide(L)'
;REKFDADAREAAEKAVKTQLLMDAIADDLDIQVGQNDLTERLVLMSRQYGIEPQQLLQVLQQNNQLPAMFADVRRGLTVAAVVEAATVTDTDGNVVDTSEFFGRAAEAEAGEAGAEGDVGSDAEGGAEQKADESE
;
A
#
# COMPACT_ATOMS: atom_id res chain seq x y z
N ARG A 1 -30.87 19.45 -1.58
CA ARG A 1 -30.55 18.46 -2.64
C ARG A 1 -29.38 18.99 -3.44
N GLU A 2 -29.53 20.08 -4.19
CA GLU A 2 -28.40 20.70 -4.93
C GLU A 2 -27.13 20.96 -4.09
N LYS A 3 -27.25 21.53 -2.88
CA LYS A 3 -26.08 21.69 -1.99
C LYS A 3 -25.44 20.36 -1.57
N PHE A 4 -26.25 19.35 -1.27
CA PHE A 4 -25.77 18.02 -0.92
C PHE A 4 -25.06 17.36 -2.11
N ASP A 5 -25.62 17.51 -3.32
CA ASP A 5 -25.03 16.95 -4.54
C ASP A 5 -23.72 17.67 -4.90
N ALA A 6 -23.64 18.99 -4.66
CA ALA A 6 -22.42 19.77 -4.82
C ALA A 6 -21.34 19.35 -3.81
N ASP A 7 -21.68 19.26 -2.52
CA ASP A 7 -20.76 18.83 -1.46
C ASP A 7 -20.24 17.39 -1.71
N ALA A 8 -21.13 16.48 -2.14
CA ALA A 8 -20.78 15.11 -2.49
C ALA A 8 -19.82 15.05 -3.70
N ARG A 9 -20.06 15.90 -4.70
CA ARG A 9 -19.18 16.00 -5.88
C ARG A 9 -17.79 16.52 -5.49
N GLU A 10 -17.72 17.57 -4.69
CA GLU A 10 -16.45 18.14 -4.23
C GLU A 10 -15.65 17.12 -3.41
N ALA A 11 -16.32 16.41 -2.50
CA ALA A 11 -15.70 15.36 -1.70
C ALA A 11 -15.15 14.21 -2.58
N ALA A 12 -15.92 13.75 -3.56
CA ALA A 12 -15.48 12.73 -4.50
C ALA A 12 -14.30 13.19 -5.35
N GLU A 13 -14.35 14.42 -5.88
CA GLU A 13 -13.25 15.00 -6.66
C GLU A 13 -11.96 15.11 -5.85
N LYS A 14 -12.06 15.58 -4.60
CA LYS A 14 -10.92 15.66 -3.69
C LYS A 14 -10.34 14.28 -3.40
N ALA A 15 -11.18 13.30 -3.11
CA ALA A 15 -10.74 11.93 -2.83
C ALA A 15 -9.97 11.32 -4.01
N VAL A 16 -10.49 11.46 -5.23
CA VAL A 16 -9.82 10.95 -6.45
C VAL A 16 -8.52 11.69 -6.69
N LYS A 17 -8.49 13.03 -6.55
CA LYS A 17 -7.25 13.81 -6.69
C LYS A 17 -6.18 13.38 -5.68
N THR A 18 -6.56 13.19 -4.41
CA THR A 18 -5.63 12.73 -3.38
C THR A 18 -5.11 11.32 -3.69
N GLN A 19 -5.96 10.41 -4.14
CA GLN A 19 -5.53 9.08 -4.54
C GLN A 19 -4.51 9.15 -5.69
N LEU A 20 -4.85 9.82 -6.79
CA LEU A 20 -3.97 9.93 -7.95
C LEU A 20 -2.64 10.61 -7.62
N LEU A 21 -2.66 11.63 -6.75
CA LEU A 21 -1.45 12.29 -6.29
C LEU A 21 -0.57 11.34 -5.47
N MET A 22 -1.16 10.59 -4.54
CA MET A 22 -0.40 9.63 -3.73
C MET A 22 0.17 8.51 -4.59
N ASP A 23 -0.59 8.00 -5.55
CA ASP A 23 -0.12 6.96 -6.46
C ASP A 23 1.05 7.47 -7.30
N ALA A 24 0.97 8.71 -7.81
CA ALA A 24 2.07 9.33 -8.54
C ALA A 24 3.34 9.53 -7.70
N ILE A 25 3.22 9.92 -6.42
CA ILE A 25 4.36 10.04 -5.51
C ILE A 25 4.96 8.66 -5.21
N ALA A 26 4.11 7.65 -4.97
CA ALA A 26 4.54 6.28 -4.71
C ALA A 26 5.30 5.68 -5.90
N ASP A 27 4.91 6.03 -7.12
CA ASP A 27 5.61 5.64 -8.35
C ASP A 27 6.93 6.40 -8.52
N ASP A 28 6.95 7.72 -8.28
CA ASP A 28 8.17 8.55 -8.40
C ASP A 28 9.27 8.17 -7.40
N LEU A 29 8.87 7.76 -6.19
CA LEU A 29 9.76 7.30 -5.14
C LEU A 29 10.07 5.79 -5.19
N ASP A 30 9.53 5.06 -6.18
CA ASP A 30 9.63 3.59 -6.30
C ASP A 30 9.30 2.85 -4.99
N ILE A 31 8.19 3.23 -4.35
CA ILE A 31 7.77 2.62 -3.09
C ILE A 31 7.25 1.21 -3.35
N GLN A 32 8.02 0.24 -2.88
CA GLN A 32 7.70 -1.18 -2.91
C GLN A 32 7.24 -1.65 -1.53
N VAL A 33 6.31 -2.61 -1.52
CA VAL A 33 5.81 -3.20 -0.28
C VAL A 33 6.59 -4.47 0.00
N GLY A 34 7.35 -4.48 1.09
CA GLY A 34 8.07 -5.64 1.56
C GLY A 34 7.21 -6.60 2.38
N GLN A 35 7.73 -7.81 2.56
CA GLN A 35 7.11 -8.82 3.42
C GLN A 35 7.04 -8.35 4.89
N ASN A 36 8.02 -7.57 5.33
CA ASN A 36 8.09 -7.03 6.69
C ASN A 36 6.98 -5.99 6.93
N ASP A 37 6.74 -5.08 5.98
CA ASP A 37 5.67 -4.07 6.09
C ASP A 37 4.29 -4.71 6.18
N LEU A 38 4.07 -5.74 5.36
CA LEU A 38 2.84 -6.52 5.38
C LEU A 38 2.67 -7.22 6.74
N THR A 39 3.74 -7.81 7.25
CA THR A 39 3.72 -8.52 8.55
C THR A 39 3.46 -7.55 9.70
N GLU A 40 4.10 -6.38 9.72
CA GLU A 40 3.87 -5.35 10.72
C GLU A 40 2.42 -4.87 10.70
N ARG A 41 1.89 -4.59 9.50
CA ARG A 41 0.50 -4.18 9.35
C ARG A 41 -0.48 -5.27 9.81
N LEU A 42 -0.20 -6.53 9.50
CA LEU A 42 -1.00 -7.66 9.97
C LEU A 42 -0.98 -7.74 11.49
N VAL A 43 0.18 -7.62 12.14
CA VAL A 43 0.29 -7.62 13.61
C VAL A 43 -0.50 -6.48 14.23
N LEU A 44 -0.45 -5.28 13.65
CA LEU A 44 -1.21 -4.13 14.12
C LEU A 44 -2.72 -4.38 14.04
N MET A 45 -3.19 -4.89 12.89
CA MET A 45 -4.60 -5.22 12.71
C MET A 45 -5.03 -6.38 13.60
N SER A 46 -4.20 -7.42 13.75
CA SER A 46 -4.50 -8.60 14.55
C SER A 46 -4.76 -8.22 16.01
N ARG A 47 -3.97 -7.28 16.55
CA ARG A 47 -4.19 -6.71 17.90
C ARG A 47 -5.52 -5.98 18.02
N GLN A 48 -5.94 -5.24 16.99
CA GLN A 48 -7.22 -4.53 16.98
C GLN A 48 -8.41 -5.50 16.92
N TYR A 49 -8.30 -6.57 16.13
CA TYR A 49 -9.37 -7.56 15.94
C TYR A 49 -9.34 -8.71 16.95
N GLY A 50 -8.30 -8.81 17.78
CA GLY A 50 -8.15 -9.88 18.78
C GLY A 50 -7.92 -11.27 18.16
N ILE A 51 -7.33 -11.32 16.97
CA ILE A 51 -7.04 -12.56 16.23
C ILE A 51 -5.53 -12.69 16.00
N GLU A 52 -5.06 -13.91 15.77
CA GLU A 52 -3.66 -14.15 15.44
C GLU A 52 -3.33 -13.66 14.03
N PRO A 53 -2.14 -13.05 13.78
CA PRO A 53 -1.77 -12.53 12.46
C PRO A 53 -1.87 -13.57 11.34
N GLN A 54 -1.46 -14.81 11.62
CA GLN A 54 -1.50 -15.91 10.66
C GLN A 54 -2.94 -16.29 10.28
N GLN A 55 -3.88 -16.22 11.22
CA GLN A 55 -5.30 -16.45 10.93
C GLN A 55 -5.90 -15.29 10.13
N LEU A 56 -5.53 -14.05 10.44
CA LEU A 56 -5.96 -12.87 9.68
C LEU A 56 -5.50 -12.95 8.22
N LEU A 57 -4.25 -13.36 7.97
CA LEU A 57 -3.74 -13.56 6.62
C LEU A 57 -4.59 -14.57 5.82
N GLN A 58 -4.94 -15.70 6.43
CA GLN A 58 -5.80 -16.70 5.79
C GLN A 58 -7.19 -16.14 5.46
N VAL A 59 -7.78 -15.35 6.36
CA VAL A 59 -9.07 -14.68 6.12
C VAL A 59 -8.96 -13.70 4.96
N LEU A 60 -7.90 -12.90 4.89
CA LEU A 60 -7.69 -11.94 3.79
C LEU A 60 -7.48 -12.63 2.45
N GLN A 61 -6.77 -13.76 2.44
CA GLN A 61 -6.60 -14.57 1.23
C GLN A 61 -7.92 -15.18 0.76
N GLN A 62 -8.68 -15.81 1.67
CA GLN A 62 -9.98 -16.43 1.34
C GLN A 62 -10.99 -15.41 0.79
N ASN A 63 -10.94 -14.17 1.28
CA ASN A 63 -11.82 -13.09 0.82
C ASN A 63 -11.25 -12.29 -0.36
N ASN A 64 -10.10 -12.70 -0.91
CA ASN A 64 -9.40 -12.00 -1.99
C ASN A 64 -9.13 -10.50 -1.66
N GLN A 65 -8.89 -10.21 -0.38
CA GLN A 65 -8.64 -8.86 0.14
C GLN A 65 -7.14 -8.55 0.28
N LEU A 66 -6.28 -9.55 0.08
CA LEU A 66 -4.83 -9.37 0.17
C LEU A 66 -4.32 -8.26 -0.78
N PRO A 67 -4.76 -8.14 -2.05
CA PRO A 67 -4.32 -7.05 -2.93
C PRO A 67 -4.69 -5.65 -2.42
N ALA A 68 -5.89 -5.52 -1.82
CA ALA A 68 -6.30 -4.26 -1.21
C ALA A 68 -5.43 -3.92 0.01
N MET A 69 -5.04 -4.93 0.79
CA MET A 69 -4.12 -4.74 1.91
C MET A 69 -2.73 -4.28 1.44
N PHE A 70 -2.20 -4.85 0.35
CA PHE A 70 -0.96 -4.37 -0.26
C PHE A 70 -1.05 -2.89 -0.65
N ALA A 71 -2.15 -2.48 -1.28
CA ALA A 71 -2.36 -1.07 -1.64
C ALA A 71 -2.41 -0.15 -0.41
N ASP A 72 -3.04 -0.61 0.69
CA ASP A 72 -3.10 0.14 1.94
C ASP A 72 -1.73 0.30 2.60
N VAL A 73 -0.90 -0.75 2.58
CA VAL A 73 0.47 -0.70 3.09
C VAL A 73 1.30 0.26 2.24
N ARG A 74 1.24 0.15 0.90
CA ARG A 74 1.93 1.05 -0.02
C ARG A 74 1.59 2.51 0.23
N ARG A 75 0.29 2.82 0.42
CA ARG A 75 -0.16 4.17 0.76
C ARG A 75 0.41 4.64 2.11
N GLY A 76 0.44 3.77 3.11
CA GLY A 76 1.05 4.07 4.41
C GLY A 76 2.54 4.43 4.30
N LEU A 77 3.30 3.63 3.55
CA LEU A 77 4.72 3.86 3.28
C LEU A 77 4.95 5.16 2.51
N THR A 78 4.10 5.44 1.52
CA THR A 78 4.15 6.70 0.74
C THR A 78 3.94 7.91 1.65
N VAL A 79 2.98 7.83 2.58
CA VAL A 79 2.76 8.91 3.55
C VAL A 79 3.96 9.09 4.46
N ALA A 80 4.58 8.00 4.94
CA ALA A 80 5.79 8.06 5.76
C ALA A 80 6.93 8.77 5.00
N ALA A 81 7.16 8.40 3.73
CA ALA A 81 8.18 9.04 2.89
C ALA A 81 7.90 10.53 2.65
N VAL A 82 6.64 10.92 2.43
CA VAL A 82 6.25 12.33 2.30
C VAL A 82 6.48 13.11 3.59
N VAL A 83 6.19 12.51 4.75
CA VAL A 83 6.43 13.12 6.07
C VAL A 83 7.93 13.30 6.31
N GLU A 84 8.75 12.32 5.94
CA GLU A 84 10.21 12.42 6.06
C GLU A 84 10.78 13.55 5.17
N ALA A 85 10.23 13.75 3.98
CA ALA A 85 10.63 14.83 3.08
C ALA A 85 10.08 16.22 3.48
N ALA A 86 9.09 16.28 4.37
CA ALA A 86 8.42 17.53 4.74
C ALA A 86 9.26 18.36 5.72
N THR A 87 9.35 19.66 5.48
CA THR A 87 9.92 20.61 6.46
C THR A 87 8.85 21.00 7.46
N VAL A 88 9.08 20.72 8.75
CA VAL A 88 8.17 21.07 9.84
C VAL A 88 8.60 22.39 10.46
N THR A 89 7.67 23.33 10.59
CA THR A 89 7.89 24.63 11.25
C THR A 89 6.93 24.84 12.42
N ASP A 90 7.38 25.54 13.46
CA ASP A 90 6.52 25.98 14.56
C ASP A 90 5.62 27.17 14.17
N THR A 91 4.80 27.65 15.11
CA THR A 91 3.91 28.81 14.91
C THR A 91 4.65 30.13 14.65
N ASP A 92 5.91 30.21 15.05
CA ASP A 92 6.78 31.38 14.90
C ASP A 92 7.67 31.28 13.64
N GLY A 93 7.58 30.16 12.90
CA GLY A 93 8.30 29.90 11.65
C GLY A 93 9.67 29.24 11.81
N ASN A 94 10.04 28.79 13.01
CA ASN A 94 11.31 28.09 13.22
C ASN A 94 11.21 26.64 12.78
N VAL A 95 12.24 26.14 12.08
CA VAL A 95 12.30 24.74 11.65
C VAL A 95 12.49 23.83 12.86
N VAL A 96 11.62 22.82 12.98
CA VAL A 96 11.64 21.82 14.04
C VAL A 96 12.18 20.51 13.48
N ASP A 97 13.20 19.95 14.12
CA ASP A 97 13.69 18.62 13.79
C ASP A 97 12.72 17.57 14.34
N THR A 98 12.16 16.75 13.45
CA THR A 98 11.24 15.67 13.78
C THR A 98 11.81 14.28 13.49
N SER A 99 13.10 14.21 13.15
CA SER A 99 13.78 12.96 12.80
C SER A 99 13.71 11.91 13.91
N GLU A 100 13.74 12.32 15.19
CA GLU A 100 13.62 11.42 16.35
C GLU A 100 12.22 10.78 16.48
N PHE A 101 11.18 11.41 15.92
CA PHE A 101 9.79 10.94 16.04
C PHE A 101 9.39 10.02 14.89
N PHE A 102 9.94 10.26 13.71
CA PHE A 102 9.58 9.53 12.49
C PHE A 102 10.63 8.51 12.05
N GLY A 103 11.87 8.60 12.55
CA GLY A 103 12.89 7.55 12.46
C GLY A 103 13.38 7.23 11.05
N ARG A 104 14.70 7.28 10.84
CA ARG A 104 15.36 6.97 9.56
C ARG A 104 15.18 5.49 9.18
N ALA A 105 14.13 5.15 8.43
CA ALA A 105 13.87 3.80 7.94
C ALA A 105 14.95 3.30 6.95
N ALA A 106 15.73 4.21 6.37
CA ALA A 106 16.72 3.91 5.33
C ALA A 106 17.95 3.09 5.78
N GLU A 107 18.18 2.84 7.08
CA GLU A 107 19.32 2.01 7.54
C GLU A 107 18.99 0.51 7.66
N ALA A 108 17.74 0.09 7.46
CA ALA A 108 17.35 -1.33 7.50
C ALA A 108 17.46 -2.07 6.15
N GLU A 109 17.55 -1.35 5.03
CA GLU A 109 17.52 -1.90 3.65
C GLU A 109 18.90 -2.30 3.09
N ALA A 110 19.98 -2.22 3.88
CA ALA A 110 21.33 -2.61 3.42
C ALA A 110 21.68 -4.08 3.69
N GLY A 111 20.72 -4.92 4.09
CA GLY A 111 21.01 -6.19 4.74
C GLY A 111 20.08 -7.36 4.45
N GLU A 112 19.41 -7.45 3.30
CA GLU A 112 18.79 -8.73 2.89
C GLU A 112 18.57 -8.84 1.37
N ALA A 113 19.65 -8.67 0.60
CA ALA A 113 19.71 -9.21 -0.76
C ALA A 113 19.94 -10.73 -0.69
N GLY A 114 18.86 -11.52 -0.70
CA GLY A 114 18.98 -12.96 -0.92
C GLY A 114 17.81 -13.80 -0.44
N ALA A 115 16.69 -13.80 -1.18
CA ALA A 115 15.86 -15.00 -1.34
C ALA A 115 14.95 -14.84 -2.56
N GLU A 116 15.26 -15.60 -3.59
CA GLU A 116 14.48 -15.76 -4.81
C GLU A 116 13.06 -16.27 -4.49
N GLY A 117 12.08 -15.72 -5.19
CA GLY A 117 10.67 -16.11 -5.10
C GLY A 117 9.92 -15.68 -6.35
N ASP A 118 10.39 -16.18 -7.50
CA ASP A 118 9.62 -16.25 -8.74
C ASP A 118 8.23 -16.84 -8.46
N VAL A 119 7.18 -16.03 -8.61
CA VAL A 119 5.86 -16.53 -8.98
C VAL A 119 5.40 -15.70 -10.15
N GLY A 120 5.73 -16.23 -11.32
CA GLY A 120 5.48 -15.66 -12.62
C GLY A 120 4.02 -15.26 -12.83
N SER A 121 3.91 -14.12 -13.51
CA SER A 121 2.90 -13.86 -14.54
C SER A 121 2.63 -15.11 -15.35
N ASP A 122 1.39 -15.62 -15.32
CA ASP A 122 0.81 -16.17 -16.53
C ASP A 122 -0.66 -15.80 -16.64
N ALA A 123 -0.96 -15.19 -17.78
CA ALA A 123 -2.21 -14.61 -18.17
C ALA A 123 -2.91 -15.61 -19.09
N GLU A 124 -3.91 -16.34 -18.60
CA GLU A 124 -4.75 -17.13 -19.50
C GLU A 124 -5.90 -16.28 -20.06
N GLY A 125 -5.58 -15.58 -21.14
CA GLY A 125 -6.54 -15.15 -22.14
C GLY A 125 -6.58 -16.13 -23.31
N GLY A 126 -7.69 -16.85 -23.44
CA GLY A 126 -8.36 -17.16 -24.71
C GLY A 126 -7.67 -18.09 -25.73
N ALA A 127 -8.41 -19.17 -26.01
CA ALA A 127 -8.91 -19.54 -27.35
C ALA A 127 -8.40 -20.86 -27.97
N GLU A 128 -9.40 -21.57 -28.51
CA GLU A 128 -9.35 -22.53 -29.61
C GLU A 128 -8.81 -23.95 -29.35
N GLN A 129 -9.73 -24.91 -29.26
CA GLN A 129 -9.51 -26.24 -29.82
C GLN A 129 -10.70 -26.64 -30.70
N LYS A 130 -10.48 -26.55 -32.01
CA LYS A 130 -11.27 -27.20 -33.06
C LYS A 130 -10.71 -28.60 -33.28
N ALA A 131 -11.63 -29.57 -33.31
CA ALA A 131 -11.76 -30.73 -34.21
C ALA A 131 -10.60 -31.72 -34.46
N ASP A 132 -11.03 -32.98 -34.73
CA ASP A 132 -10.34 -34.14 -35.32
C ASP A 132 -9.39 -34.95 -34.42
N GLU A 133 -9.34 -36.28 -34.38
CA GLU A 133 -9.97 -37.36 -35.17
C GLU A 133 -9.66 -38.70 -34.44
N SER A 134 -10.42 -39.76 -34.73
CA SER A 134 -10.06 -41.21 -34.64
C SER A 134 -9.67 -41.85 -33.28
N GLU A 135 -10.52 -42.72 -32.73
CA GLU A 135 -10.49 -44.20 -32.95
C GLU A 135 -11.80 -44.86 -32.46
#